data_AF-A0A443JQY3-F1
#
_entry.id   AF-A0A443JQY3-F1
#
_cell.length_a   1.000
_cell.length_b   1.000
_cell.length_c   1.000
_cell.angle_alpha   90.00
_cell.angle_beta   90.00
_cell.angle_gamma   90.00
#
_symmetry.space_group_name_H-M   'P 1'
#
loop_
_entity.id
_entity.type
_entity.pdbx_description
1 polymer ?
#
loop_
_entity_poly.entity_id
_entity_poly.type
_entity_poly.pdbx_seq_one_letter_code
_entity_poly.pdbx_strand_id
1 'polypeptide(L)'
;MAQYQCISCETVAIVAFACPDACSCCGGPVFDLDRYEATRTEAKIIGAQNDAFRKALGPVLVDGQQIRGRVFVTRGIRDMGPEFVEAALAMTRTDDNFVDDHCRYGARSFGMPDIAHDGDTFRIYWKIDLYDNDELMGPEVETDPSQTIRVLTLCLPDEY
;
A
#
# COMPACT_ATOMS: atom_id res chain seq x y z
N MET A 1 -27.47 10.17 6.43
CA MET A 1 -27.58 9.01 7.34
C MET A 1 -26.38 8.15 7.07
N ALA A 2 -25.68 7.70 8.12
CA ALA A 2 -24.50 6.85 8.00
C ALA A 2 -24.72 5.49 8.66
N GLN A 3 -24.05 4.45 8.15
CA GLN A 3 -24.12 3.10 8.68
C GLN A 3 -23.02 2.87 9.73
N TYR A 4 -23.41 2.30 10.87
CA TYR A 4 -22.48 1.90 11.93
C TYR A 4 -22.65 0.42 12.24
N GLN A 5 -21.55 -0.31 12.32
CA GLN A 5 -21.55 -1.75 12.60
C GLN A 5 -20.93 -2.02 13.97
N CYS A 6 -21.58 -2.88 14.75
CA CYS A 6 -21.03 -3.39 16.00
C CYS A 6 -19.91 -4.42 15.73
N ILE A 7 -18.77 -4.26 16.41
CA ILE A 7 -17.65 -5.20 16.28
C ILE A 7 -17.98 -6.57 16.92
N SER A 8 -18.78 -6.57 18.00
CA SER A 8 -19.07 -7.79 18.77
C SER A 8 -20.18 -8.67 18.20
N CYS A 9 -21.26 -8.09 17.66
CA CYS A 9 -22.43 -8.84 17.20
C CYS A 9 -22.86 -8.50 15.77
N GLU A 10 -22.04 -7.74 15.04
CA GLU A 10 -22.20 -7.40 13.62
C GLU A 10 -23.50 -6.65 13.25
N THR A 11 -24.30 -6.26 14.24
CA THR A 11 -25.53 -5.49 14.02
C THR A 11 -25.20 -4.13 13.38
N VAL A 12 -25.89 -3.80 12.29
CA VAL A 12 -25.77 -2.53 11.59
C VAL A 12 -26.94 -1.62 11.94
N ALA A 13 -26.63 -0.38 12.31
CA ALA A 13 -27.60 0.68 12.55
C ALA A 13 -27.41 1.81 11.54
N ILE A 14 -28.51 2.37 11.05
CA ILE A 14 -28.52 3.55 10.18
C ILE A 14 -28.89 4.76 11.05
N VAL A 15 -27.98 5.72 11.18
CA VAL A 15 -28.15 6.86 12.08
C VAL A 15 -28.09 8.17 11.29
N ALA A 16 -29.01 9.10 11.59
CA ALA A 16 -29.14 10.35 10.84
C ALA A 16 -28.23 11.49 11.34
N PHE A 17 -27.77 11.45 12.60
CA PHE A 17 -27.16 12.60 13.26
C PHE A 17 -25.75 12.33 13.80
N ALA A 18 -25.64 11.56 14.88
CA ALA A 18 -24.38 11.35 15.59
C ALA A 18 -23.97 9.87 15.59
N CYS A 19 -22.67 9.63 15.63
CA CYS A 19 -22.10 8.31 15.86
C CYS A 19 -22.68 7.74 17.16
N PRO A 20 -23.26 6.52 17.17
CA PRO A 20 -23.74 5.91 18.40
C PRO A 20 -22.55 5.55 19.29
N ASP A 21 -22.66 5.81 20.60
CA ASP A 21 -21.59 5.47 21.56
C ASP A 21 -21.44 3.96 21.78
N ALA A 22 -22.52 3.20 21.55
CA ALA A 22 -22.53 1.75 21.69
C ALA A 22 -23.62 1.10 20.82
N CYS A 23 -23.47 -0.20 20.58
CA CYS A 23 -24.46 -1.00 19.87
C CYS A 23 -25.76 -1.09 20.67
N SER A 24 -26.89 -0.83 20.01
CA SER A 24 -28.22 -0.96 20.63
C SER A 24 -28.62 -2.41 20.96
N CYS A 25 -27.97 -3.40 20.36
CA CYS A 25 -28.25 -4.82 20.57
C CYS A 25 -27.50 -5.39 21.77
N CYS A 26 -26.18 -5.17 21.85
CA CYS A 26 -25.33 -5.81 22.86
C CYS A 26 -24.53 -4.84 23.74
N GLY A 27 -24.62 -3.52 23.50
CA GLY A 27 -23.82 -2.50 24.19
C GLY A 27 -22.34 -2.50 23.81
N GLY A 28 -21.93 -3.27 22.81
CA GLY A 28 -20.55 -3.34 22.32
C GLY A 28 -20.11 -2.13 21.49
N PRO A 29 -18.79 -2.01 21.19
CA PRO A 29 -18.26 -0.91 20.40
C PRO A 29 -18.75 -0.98 18.94
N VAL A 30 -18.98 0.20 18.36
CA VAL A 30 -19.37 0.38 16.97
C VAL A 30 -18.31 1.15 16.19
N PHE A 31 -18.26 0.94 14.89
CA PHE A 31 -17.43 1.74 13.98
C PHE A 31 -18.27 2.21 12.79
N ASP A 32 -17.80 3.29 12.15
CA ASP A 32 -18.39 3.84 10.93
C ASP A 32 -18.11 2.90 9.75
N LEU A 33 -19.15 2.20 9.31
CA LEU A 33 -19.08 1.21 8.24
C LEU A 33 -18.88 1.88 6.88
N ASP A 34 -19.58 3.00 6.63
CA ASP A 34 -19.49 3.72 5.36
C ASP A 34 -18.07 4.25 5.14
N ARG A 35 -17.48 4.85 6.19
CA ARG A 35 -16.08 5.32 6.14
C ARG A 35 -15.13 4.15 5.91
N TYR A 36 -15.33 3.03 6.59
CA TYR A 36 -14.51 1.83 6.42
C TYR A 36 -14.57 1.30 4.97
N GLU A 37 -15.75 1.23 4.38
CA GLU A 37 -15.93 0.78 2.99
C GLU A 37 -15.36 1.77 1.97
N ALA A 38 -15.49 3.07 2.21
CA ALA A 38 -14.87 4.11 1.40
C ALA A 38 -13.35 3.96 1.39
N THR A 39 -12.71 3.88 2.57
CA THR A 39 -11.25 3.67 2.68
C THR A 39 -10.81 2.37 1.99
N ARG A 40 -11.61 1.30 2.05
CA ARG A 40 -11.32 0.05 1.32
C ARG A 40 -11.40 0.18 -0.18
N THR A 41 -12.30 1.02 -0.67
CA THR A 41 -12.46 1.27 -2.10
C THR A 41 -11.28 2.07 -2.63
N GLU A 42 -10.89 3.13 -1.92
CA GLU A 42 -9.72 3.95 -2.22
C GLU A 42 -8.43 3.12 -2.21
N ALA A 43 -8.22 2.31 -1.17
CA ALA A 43 -7.05 1.45 -1.05
C ALA A 43 -6.93 0.46 -2.21
N LYS A 44 -8.03 -0.09 -2.74
CA LYS A 44 -7.98 -0.98 -3.92
C LYS A 44 -7.56 -0.24 -5.19
N ILE A 45 -8.01 1.01 -5.37
CA ILE A 45 -7.60 1.84 -6.51
C ILE A 45 -6.09 2.13 -6.41
N ILE A 46 -5.64 2.58 -5.24
CA ILE A 46 -4.21 2.82 -4.96
C ILE A 46 -3.41 1.54 -5.18
N GLY A 47 -3.90 0.40 -4.70
CA GLY A 47 -3.27 -0.90 -4.85
C GLY A 47 -3.06 -1.31 -6.29
N ALA A 48 -4.07 -1.12 -7.16
CA ALA A 48 -3.93 -1.40 -8.59
C ALA A 48 -2.87 -0.49 -9.25
N GLN A 49 -2.84 0.79 -8.90
CA GLN A 49 -1.87 1.75 -9.42
C GLN A 49 -0.44 1.44 -8.94
N ASN A 50 -0.29 1.10 -7.64
CA ASN A 50 0.97 0.68 -7.04
C ASN A 50 1.48 -0.61 -7.67
N ASP A 51 0.61 -1.58 -7.90
CA ASP A 51 0.94 -2.84 -8.55
C ASP A 51 1.45 -2.61 -9.98
N ALA A 52 0.78 -1.74 -10.74
CA ALA A 52 1.22 -1.38 -12.09
C ALA A 52 2.59 -0.70 -12.08
N PHE A 53 2.81 0.27 -11.19
CA PHE A 53 4.09 0.97 -11.04
C PHE A 53 5.22 0.02 -10.62
N ARG A 54 4.97 -0.83 -9.62
CA ARG A 54 5.89 -1.85 -9.12
C ARG A 54 6.28 -2.84 -10.22
N LYS A 55 5.31 -3.32 -10.99
CA LYS A 55 5.56 -4.28 -12.08
C LYS A 55 6.37 -3.65 -13.22
N ALA A 56 6.10 -2.39 -13.53
CA ALA A 56 6.86 -1.63 -14.51
C ALA A 56 8.27 -1.25 -14.02
N LEU A 57 8.47 -1.15 -12.70
CA LEU A 57 9.66 -0.56 -12.07
C LEU A 57 9.95 0.86 -12.60
N GLY A 58 8.90 1.66 -12.76
CA GLY A 58 9.01 3.02 -13.29
C GLY A 58 7.68 3.58 -13.80
N PRO A 59 7.69 4.80 -14.35
CA PRO A 59 6.48 5.43 -14.87
C PRO A 59 5.78 4.58 -15.94
N VAL A 60 4.46 4.43 -15.84
CA VAL A 60 3.66 3.56 -16.71
C VAL A 60 2.31 4.19 -17.04
N LEU A 61 1.79 3.94 -18.23
CA LEU A 61 0.45 4.36 -18.65
C LEU A 61 -0.56 3.24 -18.38
N VAL A 62 -1.61 3.52 -17.61
CA VAL A 62 -2.70 2.57 -17.29
C VAL A 62 -4.01 3.24 -17.60
N ASP A 63 -4.81 2.67 -18.50
CA ASP A 63 -6.12 3.21 -18.89
C ASP A 63 -6.12 4.71 -19.25
N GLY A 64 -5.04 5.17 -19.89
CA GLY A 64 -4.86 6.57 -20.28
C GLY A 64 -4.39 7.50 -19.16
N GLN A 65 -4.20 7.00 -17.94
CA GLN A 65 -3.62 7.72 -16.82
C GLN A 65 -2.13 7.41 -16.67
N GLN A 66 -1.31 8.45 -16.60
CA GLN A 66 0.12 8.30 -16.35
C GLN A 66 0.36 8.09 -14.86
N ILE A 67 0.84 6.91 -14.48
CA ILE A 67 1.36 6.64 -13.15
C ILE A 67 2.81 7.12 -13.12
N ARG A 68 3.08 8.16 -12.35
CA ARG A 68 4.41 8.79 -12.22
C ARG A 68 5.12 8.28 -10.98
N GLY A 69 6.45 8.26 -11.03
CA GLY A 69 7.24 7.87 -9.88
C GLY A 69 8.71 7.64 -10.14
N ARG A 70 9.42 7.25 -9.08
CA ARG A 70 10.85 6.96 -9.06
C ARG A 70 11.11 5.66 -8.30
N VAL A 71 12.17 4.97 -8.69
CA VAL A 71 12.64 3.75 -8.02
C VAL A 71 14.00 4.03 -7.40
N PHE A 72 14.14 3.73 -6.12
CA PHE A 72 15.37 3.88 -5.35
C PHE A 72 15.81 2.52 -4.81
N VAL A 73 17.10 2.28 -4.90
CA VAL A 73 17.75 1.13 -4.27
C VAL A 73 18.76 1.70 -3.28
N THR A 74 18.60 1.33 -2.01
CA THR A 74 19.47 1.78 -0.92
C THR A 74 20.88 1.24 -1.07
N ARG A 75 21.78 1.77 -0.24
CA ARG A 75 23.19 1.40 -0.29
C ARG A 75 23.40 -0.06 0.09
N GLY A 76 22.69 -0.60 1.09
CA GLY A 76 22.83 -1.99 1.51
C GLY A 76 22.61 -2.97 0.35
N ILE A 77 21.53 -2.81 -0.41
CA ILE A 77 21.28 -3.63 -1.61
C ILE A 77 22.33 -3.37 -2.70
N ARG A 78 22.74 -2.12 -2.93
CA ARG A 78 23.75 -1.81 -3.97
C ARG A 78 25.12 -2.40 -3.67
N ASP A 79 25.52 -2.42 -2.41
CA ASP A 79 26.83 -2.91 -1.96
C ASP A 79 26.93 -4.45 -2.08
N MET A 80 25.80 -5.17 -2.19
CA MET A 80 25.74 -6.61 -2.52
C MET A 80 26.14 -6.92 -3.97
N GLY A 81 26.20 -5.90 -4.83
CA GLY A 81 26.61 -6.04 -6.23
C GLY A 81 25.48 -6.02 -7.24
N PRO A 82 25.81 -5.87 -8.54
CA PRO A 82 24.82 -5.63 -9.59
C PRO A 82 23.86 -6.80 -9.82
N GLU A 83 24.33 -8.04 -9.66
CA GLU A 83 23.47 -9.23 -9.83
C GLU A 83 22.41 -9.32 -8.73
N PHE A 84 22.76 -8.96 -7.49
CA PHE A 84 21.81 -8.89 -6.38
C PHE A 84 20.78 -7.79 -6.60
N VAL A 85 21.20 -6.62 -7.09
CA VAL A 85 20.28 -5.51 -7.43
C VAL A 85 19.25 -5.95 -8.47
N GLU A 86 19.69 -6.61 -9.54
CA GLU A 86 18.79 -7.13 -10.57
C GLU A 86 17.84 -8.20 -10.01
N ALA A 87 18.34 -9.11 -9.16
CA ALA A 87 17.51 -10.10 -8.49
C ALA A 87 16.46 -9.46 -7.57
N ALA A 88 16.83 -8.44 -6.81
CA ALA A 88 15.94 -7.69 -5.93
C ALA A 88 14.84 -6.95 -6.71
N LEU A 89 15.21 -6.31 -7.83
CA LEU A 89 14.27 -5.65 -8.72
C LEU A 89 13.31 -6.65 -9.38
N ALA A 90 13.84 -7.78 -9.88
CA ALA A 90 13.04 -8.84 -10.48
C ALA A 90 12.05 -9.43 -9.48
N MET A 91 12.50 -9.72 -8.26
CA MET A 91 11.63 -10.21 -7.19
C MET A 91 10.57 -9.18 -6.82
N THR A 92 10.95 -7.92 -6.64
CA THR A 92 10.02 -6.81 -6.33
C THR A 92 8.95 -6.66 -7.41
N ARG A 93 9.27 -6.91 -8.69
CA ARG A 93 8.30 -6.90 -9.80
C ARG A 93 7.29 -8.04 -9.71
N THR A 94 7.68 -9.21 -9.22
CA THR A 94 6.86 -10.43 -9.21
C THR A 94 6.25 -10.79 -7.86
N ASP A 95 6.60 -10.06 -6.81
CA ASP A 95 6.11 -10.32 -5.45
C ASP A 95 4.59 -10.07 -5.36
N ASP A 96 3.82 -11.15 -5.27
CA ASP A 96 2.37 -11.08 -5.08
C ASP A 96 1.97 -11.54 -3.67
N ASN A 97 2.94 -11.68 -2.76
CA ASN A 97 2.73 -12.17 -1.41
C ASN A 97 2.34 -11.04 -0.43
N PHE A 98 1.11 -10.57 -0.57
CA PHE A 98 0.53 -9.53 0.29
C PHE A 98 -0.09 -10.15 1.55
N VAL A 99 0.75 -10.72 2.42
CA VAL A 99 0.32 -11.47 3.62
C VAL A 99 0.27 -10.65 4.92
N ASP A 100 0.65 -9.38 4.89
CA ASP A 100 0.81 -8.57 6.10
C ASP A 100 -0.24 -7.44 6.22
N ASP A 101 -0.46 -6.97 7.46
CA ASP A 101 -1.26 -5.79 7.83
C ASP A 101 -0.76 -4.51 7.11
N HIS A 102 0.44 -4.53 6.54
CA HIS A 102 1.00 -3.48 5.70
C HIS A 102 0.34 -3.33 4.33
N CYS A 103 -0.50 -4.28 3.92
CA CYS A 103 -1.40 -4.15 2.77
C CYS A 103 -2.82 -3.77 3.20
N ARG A 104 -2.98 -3.10 4.36
CA ARG A 104 -4.28 -2.74 4.93
C ARG A 104 -5.21 -2.23 3.83
N TYR A 105 -6.34 -2.92 3.70
CA TYR A 105 -7.41 -2.64 2.75
C TYR A 105 -7.12 -2.82 1.25
N GLY A 106 -5.91 -3.26 0.88
CA GLY A 106 -5.55 -3.61 -0.49
C GLY A 106 -4.62 -2.61 -1.19
N ALA A 107 -4.00 -1.67 -0.46
CA ALA A 107 -3.14 -0.63 -1.03
C ALA A 107 -1.81 -1.12 -1.63
N ARG A 108 -1.41 -2.38 -1.39
CA ARG A 108 -0.22 -3.02 -1.96
C ARG A 108 1.04 -2.14 -1.91
N SER A 109 1.27 -1.50 -0.77
CA SER A 109 2.30 -0.46 -0.61
C SER A 109 3.60 -0.98 0.02
N PHE A 110 3.65 -2.26 0.40
CA PHE A 110 4.81 -2.86 1.06
C PHE A 110 4.89 -4.35 0.78
N GLY A 111 6.12 -4.88 0.70
CA GLY A 111 6.38 -6.32 0.66
C GLY A 111 7.76 -6.67 1.23
N MET A 112 7.91 -7.93 1.61
CA MET A 112 9.11 -8.47 2.25
C MET A 112 9.54 -9.82 1.66
N PRO A 113 9.82 -9.89 0.35
CA PRO A 113 10.16 -11.15 -0.29
C PRO A 113 11.57 -11.61 0.09
N ASP A 114 11.77 -12.92 0.02
CA ASP A 114 13.07 -13.55 0.14
C ASP A 114 13.66 -13.80 -1.26
N ILE A 115 14.95 -13.54 -1.43
CA ILE A 115 15.70 -13.78 -2.68
C ILE A 115 16.85 -14.75 -2.44
N ALA A 116 17.05 -15.69 -3.36
CA ALA A 116 18.22 -16.56 -3.37
C ALA A 116 19.34 -15.91 -4.18
N HIS A 117 20.52 -15.75 -3.59
CA HIS A 117 21.71 -15.17 -4.24
C HIS A 117 22.98 -15.83 -3.68
N ASP A 118 23.90 -16.23 -4.55
CA ASP A 118 25.16 -16.89 -4.18
C ASP A 118 25.05 -18.09 -3.21
N GLY A 119 23.90 -18.78 -3.23
CA GLY A 119 23.64 -19.94 -2.38
C GLY A 119 23.03 -19.60 -1.01
N ASP A 120 22.87 -18.31 -0.70
CA ASP A 120 22.23 -17.80 0.50
C ASP A 120 20.84 -17.22 0.19
N THR A 121 20.00 -17.10 1.22
CA THR A 121 18.68 -16.47 1.14
C THR A 121 18.71 -15.15 1.89
N PHE A 122 18.34 -14.06 1.21
CA PHE A 122 18.28 -12.73 1.77
C PHE A 122 16.86 -12.21 1.77
N ARG A 123 16.42 -11.63 2.89
CA ARG A 123 15.18 -10.87 2.92
C ARG A 123 15.46 -9.45 2.44
N ILE A 124 14.60 -8.94 1.58
CA ILE A 124 14.58 -7.52 1.21
C ILE A 124 13.21 -6.95 1.55
N TYR A 125 13.15 -5.63 1.78
CA TYR A 125 11.91 -4.88 1.85
C TYR A 125 11.77 -4.01 0.62
N TRP A 126 10.55 -3.88 0.15
CA TRP A 126 10.18 -2.83 -0.78
C TRP A 126 8.96 -2.08 -0.24
N LYS A 127 8.93 -0.76 -0.45
CA LYS A 127 7.82 0.11 -0.06
C LYS A 127 7.51 1.11 -1.16
N ILE A 128 6.23 1.41 -1.36
CA ILE A 128 5.76 2.50 -2.22
C ILE A 128 5.14 3.58 -1.34
N ASP A 129 5.80 4.73 -1.28
CA ASP A 129 5.28 5.93 -0.67
C ASP A 129 4.61 6.83 -1.73
N LEU A 130 3.52 7.50 -1.35
CA LEU A 130 2.82 8.46 -2.20
C LEU A 130 3.14 9.87 -1.74
N TYR A 131 3.63 10.68 -2.66
CA TYR A 131 3.88 12.10 -2.45
C TYR A 131 3.02 12.96 -3.35
N ASP A 132 2.85 14.22 -2.98
CA ASP A 132 2.32 15.27 -3.84
C ASP A 132 3.28 15.62 -4.99
N ASN A 133 2.85 16.54 -5.86
CA ASN A 133 3.64 16.97 -7.02
C ASN A 133 4.94 17.69 -6.64
N ASP A 134 5.02 18.27 -5.45
CA ASP A 134 6.21 18.95 -4.94
C ASP A 134 7.16 18.00 -4.20
N GLU A 135 6.78 16.73 -4.01
CA GLU A 135 7.52 15.69 -3.30
C GLU A 135 7.81 16.04 -1.81
N LEU A 136 6.94 16.83 -1.17
CA LEU A 136 7.13 17.31 0.21
C LEU A 136 6.23 16.61 1.22
N MET A 137 5.00 16.30 0.82
CA MET A 137 3.94 15.79 1.68
C MET A 137 3.16 14.70 0.95
N GLY A 138 2.18 14.08 1.62
CA GLY A 138 1.19 13.25 0.94
C GLY A 138 0.26 14.07 0.03
N PRO A 139 -0.26 13.49 -1.06
CA PRO A 139 -1.19 14.17 -1.97
C PRO A 139 -2.55 14.41 -1.29
N GLU A 140 -3.31 15.40 -1.78
CA GLU A 140 -4.69 15.63 -1.31
C GLU A 140 -5.61 14.46 -1.68
N VAL A 141 -5.41 13.88 -2.88
CA VAL A 141 -6.17 12.72 -3.38
C VAL A 141 -5.20 11.63 -3.83
N GLU A 142 -4.95 10.64 -2.96
CA GLU A 142 -4.04 9.52 -3.24
C GLU A 142 -4.45 8.64 -4.42
N THR A 143 -5.75 8.60 -4.75
CA THR A 143 -6.29 7.83 -5.88
C THR A 143 -6.12 8.51 -7.23
N ASP A 144 -5.71 9.79 -7.28
CA ASP A 144 -5.53 10.58 -8.50
C ASP A 144 -4.05 10.61 -8.96
N PRO A 145 -3.68 9.87 -10.03
CA PRO A 145 -2.30 9.84 -10.51
C PRO A 145 -1.71 11.20 -10.92
N SER A 146 -2.55 12.17 -11.25
CA SER A 146 -2.12 13.54 -11.62
C SER A 146 -1.64 14.36 -10.43
N GLN A 147 -1.99 13.94 -9.22
CA GLN A 147 -1.58 14.57 -7.96
C GLN A 147 -0.51 13.77 -7.23
N THR A 148 -0.34 12.48 -7.56
CA THR A 148 0.59 11.59 -6.87
C THR A 148 1.90 11.38 -7.63
N ILE A 149 3.00 11.33 -6.88
CA ILE A 149 4.29 10.75 -7.28
C ILE A 149 4.56 9.51 -6.43
N ARG A 150 4.77 8.36 -7.06
CA ARG A 150 5.12 7.10 -6.37
C ARG A 150 6.61 6.97 -6.17
N VAL A 151 7.04 6.66 -4.96
CA VAL A 151 8.43 6.41 -4.63
C VAL A 151 8.56 4.97 -4.18
N LEU A 152 9.08 4.11 -5.07
CA LEU A 152 9.40 2.72 -4.73
C LEU A 152 10.83 2.68 -4.17
N THR A 153 10.98 2.23 -2.92
CA THR A 153 12.28 2.07 -2.27
C THR A 153 12.52 0.61 -1.97
N LEU A 154 13.68 0.08 -2.37
CA LEU A 154 14.15 -1.26 -2.01
C LEU A 154 15.29 -1.13 -0.97
N CYS A 155 15.18 -1.88 0.12
CA CYS A 155 16.19 -1.90 1.18
C CYS A 155 16.37 -3.26 1.85
N LEU A 156 17.49 -3.42 2.55
CA LEU A 156 17.66 -4.52 3.49
C LEU A 156 16.85 -4.25 4.78
N PRO A 157 16.44 -5.29 5.52
CA PRO A 157 15.71 -5.13 6.78
C PRO A 157 16.40 -4.21 7.80
N ASP A 158 17.72 -4.24 7.87
CA ASP A 158 18.50 -3.42 8.81
C ASP A 158 18.53 -1.92 8.43
N GLU A 159 18.02 -1.56 7.26
CA GLU A 159 17.91 -0.18 6.76
C GLU A 159 16.49 0.40 6.92
N TYR A 160 15.54 -0.36 7.48
CA TYR A 160 14.14 0.01 7.68
C TYR A 160 13.82 0.21 9.15
#